data_AF-A0A4S4HFH6-F1
#
_entry.id   AF-A0A4S4HFH6-F1
#
_cell.length_a   1.000
_cell.length_b   1.000
_cell.length_c   1.000
_cell.angle_alpha   90.00
_cell.angle_beta   90.00
_cell.angle_gamma   90.00
#
_symmetry.space_group_name_H-M   'P 1'
#
loop_
_entity.id
_entity.type
_entity.pdbx_description
1 polymer ?
#
loop_
_entity_poly.entity_id
_entity_poly.type
_entity_poly.pdbx_seq_one_letter_code
_entity_poly.pdbx_strand_id
1 'polypeptide(L)'
;MFAWKGKSDKSMKVSVVIPVHNEASTLSKVLAEVKKLEPYEIIIVDNGSTDGTKEIALQHHCRVIYYNHSLGNDVGRAIGAREAKGEIVLFLDGDIVMKSEELYPFIKGIQQGHQIVLNNLTWSVYLKVRPHYTTVGKYMLNRYLNKKEFVVGSLIAIPHAISREVIEKLGWWNLADPALFQAMAMSRGVDISDMASVDVIYTNKVRPVHTGTSPDSPYPKATSRIMGDHLRALQYITETYGKRGGFSEGNRDREFIGKYKPVVLKKEKAKYSAIIPVSEEKTTIRSVIQEVKKAGVDEIIVVANRADIETIKQVNLENVIVIEFEEAIGHNVARAVGAMHATADICLFVDGGLIIPAKKLVPFLRAIEDGSDMALNDLQCLLDIFHPADPISMGKYFVNLVAKRPDLWNNSLTAVPHAIHKKVIEKIGYDSLIIPPLAQMKAILEGFSITTVEFVDVIKTNRVRPEQHEFVNGRISAFDRIFGDQLEAIAYLLQHTDERGGFTDGDRDREIIQQLRREEKNTNEY
;
A
#
# COMPACT_ATOMS: atom_id res chain seq x y z
N MET A 1 7.10 25.88 -41.97
CA MET A 1 7.84 26.77 -41.06
C MET A 1 6.80 27.61 -40.31
N PHE A 2 6.21 27.05 -39.25
CA PHE A 2 5.28 27.78 -38.39
C PHE A 2 6.07 28.33 -37.21
N ALA A 3 6.23 29.65 -37.18
CA ALA A 3 6.94 30.36 -36.14
C ALA A 3 6.19 30.19 -34.81
N TRP A 4 6.87 29.56 -33.85
CA TRP A 4 6.48 29.57 -32.44
C TRP A 4 6.55 31.03 -31.95
N LYS A 5 5.39 31.68 -31.84
CA LYS A 5 5.27 32.91 -31.05
C LYS A 5 5.32 32.48 -29.59
N GLY A 6 6.49 32.62 -28.97
CA GLY A 6 6.66 32.48 -27.54
C GLY A 6 5.61 33.32 -26.82
N LYS A 7 4.79 32.67 -25.98
CA LYS A 7 4.00 33.39 -24.99
C LYS A 7 5.00 34.08 -24.07
N SER A 8 4.84 35.38 -23.93
CA SER A 8 5.63 36.27 -23.08
C SER A 8 5.86 35.68 -21.69
N ASP A 9 7.11 35.75 -21.25
CA ASP A 9 7.62 35.49 -19.90
C ASP A 9 6.96 36.44 -18.88
N LYS A 10 5.73 36.14 -18.48
CA LYS A 10 5.17 36.65 -17.22
C LYS A 10 5.64 35.67 -16.16
N SER A 11 6.61 36.10 -15.34
CA SER A 11 6.94 35.45 -14.06
C SER A 11 5.64 35.15 -13.31
N MET A 12 5.24 33.88 -13.27
CA MET A 12 4.05 33.44 -12.53
C MET A 12 4.23 33.79 -11.06
N LYS A 13 3.20 34.35 -10.43
CA LYS A 13 3.29 34.75 -9.02
C LYS A 13 3.33 33.49 -8.14
N VAL A 14 4.27 33.50 -7.20
CA VAL A 14 4.46 32.40 -6.24
C VAL A 14 3.90 32.81 -4.89
N SER A 15 2.93 32.05 -4.38
CA SER A 15 2.54 32.08 -2.96
C SER A 15 3.29 30.97 -2.23
N VAL A 16 3.98 31.31 -1.14
CA VAL A 16 4.67 30.31 -0.30
C VAL A 16 3.85 30.08 0.96
N VAL A 17 3.38 28.86 1.16
CA VAL A 17 2.58 28.44 2.32
C VAL A 17 3.48 27.72 3.32
N ILE A 18 3.53 28.22 4.56
CA ILE A 18 4.36 27.68 5.63
C ILE A 18 3.50 27.53 6.91
N PRO A 19 2.96 26.34 7.22
CA PRO A 19 2.46 26.04 8.55
C PRO A 19 3.59 26.10 9.59
N VAL A 20 3.28 26.65 10.77
CA VAL A 20 4.24 26.79 11.88
C VAL A 20 3.58 26.40 13.20
N HIS A 21 4.35 25.76 14.10
CA HIS A 21 3.94 25.48 15.48
C HIS A 21 5.18 25.44 16.37
N ASN A 22 5.42 26.52 17.12
CA ASN A 22 6.60 26.65 18.00
C ASN A 22 7.95 26.53 17.28
N GLU A 23 8.13 27.31 16.21
CA GLU A 23 9.33 27.29 15.36
C GLU A 23 10.17 28.58 15.47
N ALA A 24 10.12 29.28 16.62
CA ALA A 24 10.83 30.55 16.79
C ALA A 24 12.35 30.44 16.58
N SER A 25 12.92 29.25 16.79
CA SER A 25 14.36 29.00 16.61
C SER A 25 14.81 28.81 15.14
N THR A 26 13.88 28.49 14.23
CA THR A 26 14.18 28.13 12.84
C THR A 26 13.52 29.06 11.83
N LEU A 27 12.36 29.64 12.13
CA LEU A 27 11.53 30.35 11.17
C LEU A 27 12.26 31.52 10.48
N SER A 28 13.03 32.34 11.20
CA SER A 28 13.77 33.45 10.58
C SER A 28 14.75 32.98 9.50
N LYS A 29 15.38 31.81 9.67
CA LYS A 29 16.31 31.22 8.69
C LYS A 29 15.56 30.70 7.47
N VAL A 30 14.42 30.03 7.69
CA VAL A 30 13.53 29.59 6.60
C VAL A 30 13.08 30.81 5.77
N LEU A 31 12.59 31.86 6.43
CA LEU A 31 12.11 33.07 5.77
C LEU A 31 13.22 33.84 5.04
N ALA A 32 14.47 33.78 5.52
CA ALA A 32 15.60 34.38 4.82
C ALA A 32 15.86 33.71 3.46
N GLU A 33 15.78 32.38 3.39
CA GLU A 33 15.92 31.64 2.13
C GLU A 33 14.70 31.83 1.22
N VAL A 34 13.49 31.81 1.79
CA VAL A 34 12.25 32.01 1.02
C VAL A 34 12.21 33.40 0.37
N LYS A 35 12.67 34.46 1.06
CA LYS A 35 12.69 35.81 0.51
C LYS A 35 13.57 35.95 -0.74
N LYS A 36 14.63 35.15 -0.87
CA LYS A 36 15.49 35.14 -2.06
C LYS A 36 14.78 34.61 -3.31
N LEU A 37 13.66 33.91 -3.16
CA LEU A 37 12.81 33.49 -4.27
C LEU A 37 11.92 34.60 -4.83
N GLU A 38 11.93 35.79 -4.20
CA GLU A 38 11.07 36.92 -4.53
C GLU A 38 9.58 36.54 -4.66
N PRO A 39 8.99 35.84 -3.67
CA PRO A 39 7.62 35.37 -3.77
C PRO A 39 6.64 36.55 -3.78
N TYR A 40 5.51 36.36 -4.46
CA TYR A 40 4.42 37.34 -4.48
C TYR A 40 3.83 37.54 -3.08
N GLU A 41 3.70 36.46 -2.32
CA GLU A 41 3.32 36.50 -0.91
C GLU A 41 3.90 35.31 -0.14
N ILE A 42 4.10 35.50 1.16
CA ILE A 42 4.43 34.43 2.11
C ILE A 42 3.27 34.34 3.10
N ILE A 43 2.62 33.18 3.13
CA ILE A 43 1.47 32.89 3.99
C ILE A 43 1.93 31.98 5.11
N ILE A 44 1.94 32.52 6.32
CA ILE A 44 2.18 31.77 7.55
C ILE A 44 0.83 31.35 8.12
N VAL A 45 0.67 30.05 8.36
CA VAL A 45 -0.48 29.54 9.13
C VAL A 45 0.02 29.10 10.49
N ASP A 46 -0.22 29.95 11.49
CA ASP A 46 0.21 29.70 12.86
C ASP A 46 -0.79 28.78 13.56
N ASN A 47 -0.32 27.55 13.79
CA ASN A 47 -1.06 26.41 14.28
C ASN A 47 -1.11 26.38 15.82
N GLY A 48 -1.40 27.51 16.46
CA GLY A 48 -1.44 27.62 17.93
C GLY A 48 -0.06 27.65 18.58
N SER A 49 0.91 28.39 18.02
CA SER A 49 2.20 28.60 18.68
C SER A 49 2.03 29.36 20.00
N THR A 50 2.87 29.00 20.96
CA THR A 50 2.96 29.61 22.31
C THR A 50 4.31 30.28 22.57
N ASP A 51 5.21 30.24 21.60
CA ASP A 51 6.50 30.92 21.61
C ASP A 51 6.48 32.19 20.72
N GLY A 52 7.64 32.77 20.45
CA GLY A 52 7.78 33.98 19.62
C GLY A 52 7.59 33.80 18.11
N THR A 53 7.07 32.64 17.65
CA THR A 53 6.96 32.31 16.22
C THR A 53 6.12 33.34 15.44
N LYS A 54 4.99 33.76 16.03
CA LYS A 54 4.07 34.72 15.43
C LYS A 54 4.74 36.08 15.23
N GLU A 55 5.44 36.56 16.24
CA GLU A 55 6.13 37.86 16.23
C GLU A 55 7.22 37.88 15.16
N ILE A 56 7.96 36.77 15.02
CA ILE A 56 8.98 36.60 13.98
C ILE A 56 8.34 36.67 12.59
N ALA A 57 7.23 35.97 12.37
CA ALA A 57 6.52 36.02 11.09
C ALA A 57 6.07 37.44 10.72
N LEU A 58 5.53 38.18 11.69
CA LEU A 58 5.10 39.57 11.51
C LEU A 58 6.27 40.52 11.22
N GLN A 59 7.41 40.35 11.93
CA GLN A 59 8.64 41.13 11.69
C GLN A 59 9.19 40.92 10.28
N HIS A 60 8.96 39.74 9.69
CA HIS A 60 9.34 39.45 8.32
C HIS A 60 8.34 39.96 7.27
N HIS A 61 7.28 40.66 7.68
CA HIS A 61 6.19 41.17 6.82
C HIS A 61 5.42 40.07 6.08
N CYS A 62 5.30 38.88 6.68
CA CYS A 62 4.49 37.80 6.13
C CYS A 62 2.99 38.05 6.39
N ARG A 63 2.14 37.45 5.56
CA ARG A 63 0.70 37.35 5.83
C ARG A 63 0.49 36.22 6.84
N VAL A 64 0.05 36.56 8.05
CA VAL A 64 -0.11 35.59 9.14
C VAL A 64 -1.60 35.30 9.36
N ILE A 65 -1.98 34.02 9.25
CA ILE A 65 -3.29 33.50 9.61
C ILE A 65 -3.10 32.78 10.94
N TYR A 66 -3.68 33.35 12.00
CA TYR A 66 -3.42 32.92 13.37
C TYR A 66 -4.59 32.13 13.95
N TYR A 67 -4.29 30.97 14.53
CA TYR A 67 -5.20 30.20 15.36
C TYR A 67 -4.64 30.11 16.78
N ASN A 68 -5.52 30.25 17.78
CA ASN A 68 -5.14 30.21 19.19
C ASN A 68 -5.04 28.79 19.78
N HIS A 69 -5.32 27.77 18.97
CA HIS A 69 -5.26 26.36 19.31
C HIS A 69 -4.61 25.58 18.17
N SER A 70 -4.20 24.34 18.45
CA SER A 70 -3.66 23.44 17.42
C SER A 70 -4.77 22.94 16.51
N LEU A 71 -4.62 23.18 15.22
CA LEU A 71 -5.39 22.63 14.10
C LEU A 71 -4.96 21.19 13.74
N GLY A 72 -3.82 20.73 14.26
CA GLY A 72 -3.22 19.46 13.85
C GLY A 72 -2.49 19.48 12.50
N ASN A 73 -2.02 18.32 12.07
CA ASN A 73 -1.17 18.17 10.88
C ASN A 73 -1.93 18.48 9.58
N ASP A 74 -1.26 19.05 8.58
CA ASP A 74 -1.78 19.28 7.22
C ASP A 74 -3.01 20.23 7.08
N VAL A 75 -3.77 20.49 8.16
CA VAL A 75 -4.89 21.46 8.17
C VAL A 75 -4.41 22.87 7.85
N GLY A 76 -3.26 23.28 8.43
CA GLY A 76 -2.64 24.56 8.11
C GLY A 76 -2.23 24.70 6.65
N ARG A 77 -1.81 23.60 5.98
CA ARG A 77 -1.49 23.62 4.54
C ARG A 77 -2.73 23.87 3.70
N ALA A 78 -3.85 23.23 4.02
CA ALA A 78 -5.12 23.45 3.34
C ALA A 78 -5.60 24.91 3.48
N ILE A 79 -5.57 25.46 4.69
CA ILE A 79 -5.95 26.85 4.95
C ILE A 79 -5.03 27.81 4.20
N GLY A 80 -3.72 27.58 4.21
CA GLY A 80 -2.78 28.41 3.47
C GLY A 80 -3.03 28.35 1.95
N ALA A 81 -3.38 27.17 1.43
CA ALA A 81 -3.73 26.99 0.02
C ALA A 81 -5.01 27.73 -0.39
N ARG A 82 -6.04 27.76 0.49
CA ARG A 82 -7.25 28.57 0.29
C ARG A 82 -6.94 30.05 0.12
N GLU A 83 -6.00 30.55 0.92
CA GLU A 83 -5.69 31.98 0.99
C GLU A 83 -4.68 32.43 -0.07
N ALA A 84 -4.02 31.49 -0.76
CA ALA A 84 -3.03 31.75 -1.77
C ALA A 84 -3.62 32.37 -3.04
N LYS A 85 -2.99 33.45 -3.51
CA LYS A 85 -3.40 34.23 -4.69
C LYS A 85 -2.46 34.08 -5.89
N GLY A 86 -1.25 33.56 -5.67
CA GLY A 86 -0.28 33.28 -6.73
C GLY A 86 -0.74 32.13 -7.62
N GLU A 87 -0.32 32.13 -8.88
CA GLU A 87 -0.59 31.01 -9.80
C GLU A 87 0.16 29.73 -9.40
N ILE A 88 1.26 29.85 -8.65
CA ILE A 88 2.05 28.74 -8.08
C ILE A 88 1.93 28.78 -6.56
N VAL A 89 1.61 27.64 -5.93
CA VAL A 89 1.63 27.49 -4.48
C VAL A 89 2.76 26.53 -4.09
N LEU A 90 3.77 27.05 -3.39
CA LEU A 90 4.90 26.29 -2.85
C LEU A 90 4.66 25.99 -1.37
N PHE A 91 4.69 24.72 -0.99
CA PHE A 91 4.48 24.26 0.39
C PHE A 91 5.80 23.90 1.05
N LEU A 92 6.06 24.49 2.23
CA LEU A 92 7.23 24.26 3.07
C LEU A 92 6.79 24.05 4.52
N ASP A 93 7.73 23.72 5.42
CA ASP A 93 7.50 23.66 6.87
C ASP A 93 8.44 24.66 7.57
N GLY A 94 8.02 25.21 8.71
CA GLY A 94 8.78 26.23 9.45
C GLY A 94 10.03 25.72 10.18
N ASP A 95 10.26 24.41 10.19
CA ASP A 95 11.31 23.74 10.96
C ASP A 95 12.49 23.23 10.13
N ILE A 96 12.37 23.21 8.79
CA ILE A 96 13.41 22.75 7.87
C ILE A 96 13.93 23.93 7.04
N VAL A 97 15.20 24.29 7.25
CA VAL A 97 15.87 25.33 6.45
C VAL A 97 16.36 24.71 5.15
N MET A 98 15.75 25.12 4.03
CA MET A 98 16.13 24.73 2.67
C MET A 98 16.63 25.95 1.92
N LYS A 99 17.70 25.81 1.14
CA LYS A 99 18.27 26.93 0.38
C LYS A 99 17.36 27.33 -0.78
N SER A 100 17.38 28.61 -1.15
CA SER A 100 16.62 29.10 -2.33
C SER A 100 16.90 28.31 -3.60
N GLU A 101 18.15 27.89 -3.81
CA GLU A 101 18.54 27.13 -5.00
C GLU A 101 17.93 25.72 -5.03
N GLU A 102 17.62 25.15 -3.86
CA GLU A 102 16.95 23.85 -3.71
C GLU A 102 15.44 23.96 -3.93
N LEU A 103 14.85 25.13 -3.62
CA LEU A 103 13.42 25.40 -3.76
C LEU A 103 13.02 25.84 -5.17
N TYR A 104 13.90 26.57 -5.87
CA TYR A 104 13.63 27.09 -7.20
C TYR A 104 13.18 26.02 -8.24
N PRO A 105 13.74 24.80 -8.27
CA PRO A 105 13.29 23.74 -9.18
C PRO A 105 11.79 23.40 -9.09
N PHE A 106 11.18 23.50 -7.90
CA PHE A 106 9.75 23.23 -7.71
C PHE A 106 8.88 24.29 -8.39
N ILE A 107 9.28 25.55 -8.28
CA ILE A 107 8.62 26.68 -8.96
C ILE A 107 8.81 26.55 -10.47
N LYS A 108 10.05 26.29 -10.89
CA LYS A 108 10.43 26.15 -12.30
C LYS A 108 9.65 25.04 -13.00
N GLY A 109 9.42 23.90 -12.33
CA GLY A 109 8.64 22.81 -12.91
C GLY A 109 7.20 23.24 -13.27
N ILE A 110 6.55 24.04 -12.42
CA ILE A 110 5.22 24.58 -12.73
C ILE A 110 5.29 25.60 -13.88
N GLN A 111 6.30 26.47 -13.90
CA GLN A 111 6.52 27.41 -15.00
C GLN A 111 6.79 26.70 -16.35
N GLN A 112 7.34 25.48 -16.31
CA GLN A 112 7.57 24.64 -17.48
C GLN A 112 6.32 23.88 -17.96
N GLY A 113 5.19 24.02 -17.26
CA GLY A 113 3.90 23.46 -17.65
C GLY A 113 3.43 22.27 -16.82
N HIS A 114 4.22 21.78 -15.87
CA HIS A 114 3.75 20.79 -14.90
C HIS A 114 2.70 21.41 -13.98
N GLN A 115 1.78 20.60 -13.46
CA GLN A 115 0.72 21.10 -12.58
C GLN A 115 0.97 20.75 -11.11
N ILE A 116 1.74 19.70 -10.84
CA ILE A 116 2.27 19.35 -9.51
C ILE A 116 3.75 19.01 -9.65
N VAL A 117 4.58 19.49 -8.73
CA VAL A 117 5.98 19.06 -8.57
C VAL A 117 6.19 18.48 -7.18
N LEU A 118 6.49 17.18 -7.12
CA LEU A 118 6.75 16.40 -5.90
C LEU A 118 8.24 16.44 -5.53
N ASN A 119 8.54 16.26 -4.25
CA ASN A 119 9.91 16.00 -3.79
C ASN A 119 10.31 14.56 -4.08
N ASN A 120 11.35 14.38 -4.89
CA ASN A 120 11.88 13.08 -5.25
C ASN A 120 12.77 12.51 -4.15
N LEU A 121 12.20 11.62 -3.36
CA LEU A 121 12.90 10.91 -2.29
C LEU A 121 13.24 9.47 -2.67
N THR A 122 13.34 9.17 -3.97
CA THR A 122 13.59 7.81 -4.50
C THR A 122 14.87 7.21 -3.94
N TRP A 123 15.90 8.02 -3.69
CA TRP A 123 17.14 7.57 -3.06
C TRP A 123 16.92 6.83 -1.73
N SER A 124 15.85 7.15 -0.99
CA SER A 124 15.55 6.54 0.31
C SER A 124 15.23 5.04 0.23
N VAL A 125 14.72 4.55 -0.91
CA VAL A 125 14.44 3.11 -1.09
C VAL A 125 15.67 2.30 -1.51
N TYR A 126 16.79 2.96 -1.79
CA TYR A 126 18.07 2.32 -2.10
C TYR A 126 18.99 2.21 -0.88
N LEU A 127 18.59 2.79 0.26
CA LEU A 127 19.30 2.60 1.52
C LEU A 127 19.23 1.13 1.91
N LYS A 128 20.36 0.55 2.33
CA LYS A 128 20.48 -0.87 2.75
C LYS A 128 19.86 -1.13 4.12
N VAL A 129 18.62 -0.71 4.31
CA VAL A 129 17.84 -0.84 5.54
C VAL A 129 16.41 -1.24 5.19
N ARG A 130 15.71 -1.88 6.12
CA ARG A 130 14.31 -2.23 5.91
C ARG A 130 13.49 -0.97 5.61
N PRO A 131 12.62 -0.98 4.57
CA PRO A 131 11.76 0.15 4.27
C PRO A 131 10.90 0.53 5.47
N HIS A 132 10.99 1.80 5.88
CA HIS A 132 10.15 2.35 6.94
C HIS A 132 8.66 2.25 6.55
N TYR A 133 7.78 2.09 7.54
CA TYR A 133 6.34 1.89 7.31
C TYR A 133 5.77 2.94 6.35
N THR A 134 6.02 4.23 6.59
CA THR A 134 5.52 5.33 5.76
C THR A 134 6.09 5.31 4.33
N THR A 135 7.31 4.81 4.13
CA THR A 135 7.92 4.62 2.81
C THR A 135 7.17 3.54 2.04
N VAL A 136 6.80 2.45 2.70
CA VAL A 136 5.96 1.38 2.12
C VAL A 136 4.59 1.91 1.70
N GLY A 137 3.95 2.72 2.55
CA GLY A 137 2.67 3.37 2.21
C GLY A 137 2.75 4.23 0.95
N LYS A 138 3.71 5.16 0.90
CA LYS A 138 3.90 6.07 -0.25
C LYS A 138 4.18 5.28 -1.53
N TYR A 139 5.07 4.30 -1.43
CA TYR A 139 5.42 3.41 -2.54
C TYR A 139 4.19 2.69 -3.08
N MET A 140 3.41 2.05 -2.20
CA MET A 140 2.27 1.25 -2.63
C MET A 140 1.12 2.09 -3.17
N LEU A 141 0.86 3.28 -2.62
CA LEU A 141 -0.14 4.20 -3.19
C LEU A 141 0.19 4.56 -4.64
N ASN A 142 1.44 4.92 -4.94
CA ASN A 142 1.89 5.19 -6.31
C ASN A 142 1.77 3.96 -7.21
N ARG A 143 2.06 2.75 -6.70
CA ARG A 143 1.84 1.50 -7.47
C ARG A 143 0.36 1.24 -7.78
N TYR A 144 -0.53 1.43 -6.80
CA TYR A 144 -1.97 1.25 -6.99
C TYR A 144 -2.59 2.32 -7.91
N LEU A 145 -2.02 3.52 -7.98
CA LEU A 145 -2.39 4.56 -8.94
C LEU A 145 -1.78 4.36 -10.34
N ASN A 146 -1.03 3.28 -10.55
CA ASN A 146 -0.26 3.02 -11.78
C ASN A 146 0.75 4.13 -12.13
N LYS A 147 1.35 4.75 -11.11
CA LYS A 147 2.36 5.80 -11.21
C LYS A 147 3.70 5.33 -10.64
N LYS A 148 4.21 4.22 -11.20
CA LYS A 148 5.43 3.54 -10.72
C LYS A 148 6.69 4.42 -10.77
N GLU A 149 6.69 5.40 -11.66
CA GLU A 149 7.77 6.36 -11.90
C GLU A 149 8.07 7.23 -10.67
N PHE A 150 7.06 7.57 -9.86
CA PHE A 150 7.26 8.43 -8.70
C PHE A 150 7.82 7.69 -7.49
N VAL A 151 7.86 6.35 -7.51
CA VAL A 151 8.36 5.53 -6.39
C VAL A 151 7.73 5.96 -5.06
N VAL A 152 8.41 6.77 -4.24
CA VAL A 152 7.94 7.29 -2.94
C VAL A 152 7.60 8.79 -2.94
N GLY A 153 7.69 9.45 -4.09
CA GLY A 153 7.27 10.83 -4.31
C GLY A 153 5.83 11.03 -3.85
N SER A 154 5.62 12.05 -3.02
CA SER A 154 4.32 12.24 -2.36
C SER A 154 4.11 13.68 -1.89
N LEU A 155 2.86 14.14 -1.93
CA LEU A 155 2.42 15.43 -1.35
C LEU A 155 2.51 15.47 0.19
N ILE A 156 2.75 14.34 0.85
CA ILE A 156 3.05 14.32 2.28
C ILE A 156 4.42 14.98 2.55
N ALA A 157 5.39 14.76 1.66
CA ALA A 157 6.74 15.30 1.80
C ALA A 157 6.79 16.73 1.25
N ILE A 158 7.37 17.64 2.02
CA ILE A 158 7.85 18.93 1.53
C ILE A 158 9.25 18.79 0.92
N PRO A 159 9.72 19.79 0.18
CA PRO A 159 8.91 20.84 -0.46
C PRO A 159 8.10 20.26 -1.63
N HIS A 160 6.96 20.84 -1.95
CA HIS A 160 6.24 20.53 -3.18
C HIS A 160 5.52 21.77 -3.70
N ALA A 161 5.29 21.82 -5.00
CA ALA A 161 4.56 22.91 -5.64
C ALA A 161 3.32 22.39 -6.37
N ILE A 162 2.24 23.16 -6.32
CA ILE A 162 0.97 22.84 -7.00
C ILE A 162 0.51 24.12 -7.70
N SER A 163 0.02 24.00 -8.94
CA SER A 163 -0.65 25.13 -9.60
C SER A 163 -1.96 25.45 -8.88
N ARG A 164 -2.24 26.74 -8.70
CA ARG A 164 -3.48 27.16 -8.01
C ARG A 164 -4.74 26.63 -8.71
N GLU A 165 -4.71 26.52 -10.03
CA GLU A 165 -5.78 25.90 -10.83
C GLU A 165 -6.12 24.47 -10.36
N VAL A 166 -5.11 23.64 -10.06
CA VAL A 166 -5.35 22.27 -9.57
C VAL A 166 -5.95 22.30 -8.16
N ILE A 167 -5.47 23.20 -7.29
CA ILE A 167 -6.02 23.37 -5.94
C ILE A 167 -7.49 23.76 -6.00
N GLU A 168 -7.86 24.72 -6.85
CA GLU A 168 -9.25 25.15 -7.05
C GLU A 168 -10.11 24.01 -7.61
N LYS A 169 -9.61 23.29 -8.62
CA LYS A 169 -10.34 22.19 -9.28
C LYS A 169 -10.59 20.99 -8.36
N LEU A 170 -9.60 20.64 -7.53
CA LEU A 170 -9.70 19.49 -6.63
C LEU A 170 -10.23 19.86 -5.24
N GLY A 171 -10.32 21.15 -4.94
CA GLY A 171 -10.73 21.68 -3.65
C GLY A 171 -9.58 21.75 -2.65
N TRP A 172 -9.28 22.96 -2.19
CA TRP A 172 -8.19 23.23 -1.23
C TRP A 172 -8.33 22.43 0.08
N TRP A 173 -9.56 22.13 0.50
CA TRP A 173 -9.84 21.37 1.72
C TRP A 173 -9.30 19.94 1.68
N ASN A 174 -9.14 19.35 0.49
CA ASN A 174 -8.58 18.02 0.33
C ASN A 174 -7.07 17.99 0.63
N LEU A 175 -6.38 19.14 0.63
CA LEU A 175 -4.97 19.21 1.06
C LEU A 175 -4.77 18.97 2.56
N ALA A 176 -5.85 18.95 3.36
CA ALA A 176 -5.80 18.44 4.73
C ALA A 176 -5.63 16.91 4.78
N ASP A 177 -5.66 16.25 3.62
CA ASP A 177 -5.35 14.83 3.41
C ASP A 177 -4.48 14.69 2.13
N PRO A 178 -3.16 14.92 2.23
CA PRO A 178 -2.30 15.01 1.05
C PRO A 178 -2.28 13.74 0.19
N ALA A 179 -2.42 12.55 0.81
CA ALA A 179 -2.50 11.28 0.10
C ALA A 179 -3.77 11.18 -0.75
N LEU A 180 -4.91 11.59 -0.19
CA LEU A 180 -6.18 11.66 -0.92
C LEU A 180 -6.11 12.67 -2.06
N PHE A 181 -5.60 13.88 -1.82
CA PHE A 181 -5.43 14.90 -2.87
C PHE A 181 -4.57 14.39 -4.02
N GLN A 182 -3.46 13.70 -3.70
CA GLN A 182 -2.58 13.09 -4.69
C GLN A 182 -3.31 12.03 -5.52
N ALA A 183 -4.05 11.12 -4.88
CA ALA A 183 -4.85 10.11 -5.58
C ALA A 183 -5.88 10.78 -6.51
N MET A 184 -6.60 11.79 -6.01
CA MET A 184 -7.56 12.58 -6.79
C MET A 184 -6.93 13.26 -8.02
N ALA A 185 -5.72 13.80 -7.89
CA ALA A 185 -4.98 14.45 -8.96
C ALA A 185 -4.53 13.42 -10.02
N MET A 186 -3.88 12.34 -9.60
CA MET A 186 -3.39 11.28 -10.48
C MET A 186 -4.53 10.61 -11.25
N SER A 187 -5.66 10.34 -10.58
CA SER A 187 -6.87 9.78 -11.19
C SER A 187 -7.52 10.67 -12.24
N ARG A 188 -7.34 12.00 -12.16
CA ARG A 188 -7.88 12.97 -13.11
C ARG A 188 -6.88 13.38 -14.20
N GLY A 189 -5.75 12.67 -14.30
CA GLY A 189 -4.74 12.93 -15.33
C GLY A 189 -4.04 14.28 -15.17
N VAL A 190 -3.97 14.82 -13.95
CA VAL A 190 -3.15 15.99 -13.65
C VAL A 190 -1.69 15.68 -13.99
N ASP A 191 -1.00 16.62 -14.64
CA ASP A 191 0.41 16.47 -15.00
C ASP A 191 1.31 16.68 -13.77
N ILE A 192 2.08 15.64 -13.43
CA ILE A 192 2.91 15.60 -12.22
C ILE A 192 4.35 15.30 -12.59
N SER A 193 5.29 15.99 -11.95
CA SER A 193 6.73 15.78 -12.07
C SER A 193 7.37 15.60 -10.69
N ASP A 194 8.49 14.89 -10.61
CA ASP A 194 9.35 14.77 -9.43
C ASP A 194 10.79 15.17 -9.78
N MET A 195 10.94 16.21 -10.60
CA MET A 195 12.23 16.66 -11.13
C MET A 195 13.20 17.27 -10.10
N ALA A 196 12.81 17.38 -8.83
CA ALA A 196 13.56 18.04 -7.78
C ALA A 196 13.66 17.15 -6.54
N SER A 197 14.82 17.18 -5.87
CA SER A 197 15.10 16.38 -4.68
C SER A 197 15.73 17.24 -3.60
N VAL A 198 15.10 17.28 -2.42
CA VAL A 198 15.60 17.93 -1.21
C VAL A 198 15.50 16.96 -0.05
N ASP A 199 16.59 16.75 0.68
CA ASP A 199 16.60 15.84 1.81
C ASP A 199 15.85 16.43 3.01
N VAL A 200 14.64 15.91 3.24
CA VAL A 200 13.78 16.22 4.38
C VAL A 200 13.65 15.04 5.35
N ILE A 201 14.43 13.97 5.15
CA ILE A 201 14.36 12.78 6.00
C ILE A 201 15.36 12.94 7.16
N TYR A 202 16.62 13.24 6.87
CA TYR A 202 17.65 13.37 7.91
C TYR A 202 17.66 14.73 8.61
N THR A 203 17.06 15.74 7.98
CA THR A 203 16.97 17.11 8.50
C THR A 203 15.76 17.32 9.43
N ASN A 204 14.84 16.36 9.48
CA ASN A 204 13.62 16.47 10.26
C ASN A 204 13.87 16.28 11.77
N LYS A 205 13.23 17.10 12.59
CA LYS A 205 13.32 17.01 14.05
C LYS A 205 12.54 15.77 14.53
N VAL A 206 13.18 14.93 15.35
CA VAL A 206 12.49 13.81 16.02
C VAL A 206 11.59 14.36 17.13
N ARG A 207 10.30 14.01 17.11
CA ARG A 207 9.26 14.48 18.06
C ARG A 207 8.62 13.28 18.77
N PRO A 208 7.96 13.46 19.94
CA PRO A 208 7.29 12.36 20.65
C PRO A 208 6.25 11.61 19.81
N VAL A 209 5.60 12.28 18.85
CA VAL A 209 4.66 11.64 17.91
C VAL A 209 5.32 10.64 16.95
N HIS A 210 6.65 10.67 16.83
CA HIS A 210 7.45 9.72 16.05
C HIS A 210 7.85 8.48 16.85
N THR A 211 7.69 8.49 18.18
CA THR A 211 8.18 7.41 19.06
C THR A 211 7.11 6.84 19.99
N GLY A 212 6.04 7.58 20.30
CA GLY A 212 4.93 7.11 21.15
C GLY A 212 3.84 6.38 20.38
N THR A 213 3.45 5.18 20.84
CA THR A 213 2.38 4.38 20.25
C THR A 213 1.03 5.11 20.31
N SER A 214 0.24 4.97 19.25
CA SER A 214 -1.14 5.44 19.25
C SER A 214 -2.04 4.44 20.00
N PRO A 215 -3.09 4.89 20.71
CA PRO A 215 -4.16 4.00 21.15
C PRO A 215 -4.65 3.14 19.99
N ASP A 216 -4.87 1.84 20.24
CA ASP A 216 -5.41 0.86 19.29
C ASP A 216 -4.60 0.68 17.99
N SER A 217 -3.31 1.01 18.01
CA SER A 217 -2.41 0.88 16.86
C SER A 217 -1.00 0.49 17.31
N PRO A 218 -0.34 -0.47 16.64
CA PRO A 218 1.03 -0.86 16.97
C PRO A 218 2.08 0.16 16.52
N TYR A 219 1.65 1.31 15.97
CA TYR A 219 2.51 2.30 15.34
C TYR A 219 2.60 3.59 16.16
N PRO A 220 3.68 4.37 15.96
CA PRO A 220 3.72 5.74 16.42
C PRO A 220 2.55 6.57 15.89
N LYS A 221 2.08 7.56 16.65
CA LYS A 221 0.95 8.43 16.25
C LYS A 221 1.07 9.00 14.84
N ALA A 222 2.26 9.50 14.46
CA ALA A 222 2.48 10.04 13.12
C ALA A 222 2.36 8.97 12.03
N THR A 223 2.95 7.79 12.24
CA THR A 223 2.82 6.66 11.31
C THR A 223 1.38 6.20 11.20
N SER A 224 0.67 6.12 12.33
CA SER A 224 -0.73 5.70 12.36
C SER A 224 -1.60 6.65 11.53
N ARG A 225 -1.44 7.96 11.72
CA ARG A 225 -2.11 8.98 10.90
C ARG A 225 -1.78 8.85 9.42
N ILE A 226 -0.51 8.71 9.07
CA ILE A 226 -0.08 8.58 7.68
C ILE A 226 -0.69 7.32 7.04
N MET A 227 -0.71 6.18 7.73
CA MET A 227 -1.36 4.96 7.22
C MET A 227 -2.85 5.16 6.98
N GLY A 228 -3.56 5.81 7.91
CA GLY A 228 -4.96 6.19 7.71
C GLY A 228 -5.19 7.09 6.49
N ASP A 229 -4.29 8.04 6.22
CA ASP A 229 -4.38 8.93 5.04
C ASP A 229 -4.21 8.14 3.73
N HIS A 230 -3.28 7.18 3.71
CA HIS A 230 -3.14 6.29 2.56
C HIS A 230 -4.39 5.44 2.38
N LEU A 231 -4.98 4.93 3.45
CA LEU A 231 -6.21 4.15 3.39
C LEU A 231 -7.41 4.96 2.85
N ARG A 232 -7.54 6.23 3.23
CA ARG A 232 -8.55 7.13 2.62
C ARG A 232 -8.32 7.35 1.13
N ALA A 233 -7.07 7.52 0.73
CA ALA A 233 -6.70 7.61 -0.68
C ALA A 233 -7.06 6.32 -1.44
N LEU A 234 -6.82 5.14 -0.84
CA LEU A 234 -7.17 3.85 -1.42
C LEU A 234 -8.68 3.63 -1.45
N GLN A 235 -9.41 4.08 -0.44
CA GLN A 235 -10.87 4.07 -0.47
C GLN A 235 -11.38 4.80 -1.71
N TYR A 236 -10.91 6.04 -1.93
CA TYR A 236 -11.25 6.82 -3.12
C TYR A 236 -10.95 6.06 -4.41
N ILE A 237 -9.79 5.39 -4.51
CA ILE A 237 -9.44 4.55 -5.68
C ILE A 237 -10.44 3.41 -5.85
N THR A 238 -10.78 2.70 -4.77
CA THR A 238 -11.69 1.55 -4.85
C THR A 238 -13.15 1.95 -5.11
N GLU A 239 -13.57 3.13 -4.68
CA GLU A 239 -14.88 3.69 -5.02
C GLU A 239 -14.93 4.18 -6.47
N THR A 240 -13.83 4.73 -6.97
CA THR A 240 -13.75 5.27 -8.34
C THR A 240 -13.61 4.16 -9.39
N TYR A 241 -12.81 3.13 -9.12
CA TYR A 241 -12.44 2.10 -10.10
C TYR A 241 -12.87 0.69 -9.70
N GLY A 242 -13.78 0.57 -8.72
CA GLY A 242 -14.22 -0.69 -8.14
C GLY A 242 -13.23 -1.29 -7.14
N LYS A 243 -13.65 -2.33 -6.40
CA LYS A 243 -12.91 -2.94 -5.28
C LYS A 243 -11.47 -3.39 -5.60
N ARG A 244 -11.14 -3.60 -6.88
CA ARG A 244 -9.80 -3.96 -7.36
C ARG A 244 -9.01 -2.76 -7.90
N GLY A 245 -9.51 -1.53 -7.79
CA GLY A 245 -8.85 -0.30 -8.27
C GLY A 245 -8.54 -0.28 -9.77
N GLY A 246 -9.40 -0.87 -10.61
CA GLY A 246 -9.17 -0.98 -12.05
C GLY A 246 -8.14 -2.03 -12.48
N PHE A 247 -7.69 -2.90 -11.56
CA PHE A 247 -6.81 -4.03 -11.88
C PHE A 247 -7.61 -5.28 -12.29
N SER A 248 -7.14 -6.00 -13.30
CA SER A 248 -7.84 -7.19 -13.83
C SER A 248 -7.89 -8.33 -12.81
N GLU A 249 -8.94 -9.12 -12.92
CA GLU A 249 -9.11 -10.38 -12.22
C GLU A 249 -8.37 -11.54 -12.93
N GLY A 250 -8.09 -11.38 -14.23
CA GLY A 250 -7.67 -12.46 -15.12
C GLY A 250 -8.79 -13.46 -15.38
N ASN A 251 -8.44 -14.70 -15.72
CA ASN A 251 -9.39 -15.77 -16.07
C ASN A 251 -9.92 -16.55 -14.84
N ARG A 252 -10.18 -15.88 -13.71
CA ARG A 252 -10.69 -16.57 -12.51
C ARG A 252 -12.20 -16.70 -12.57
N ASP A 253 -12.69 -17.94 -12.52
CA ASP A 253 -14.12 -18.23 -12.43
C ASP A 253 -14.60 -18.25 -10.97
N ARG A 254 -15.14 -17.13 -10.49
CA ARG A 254 -15.71 -17.03 -9.13
C ARG A 254 -17.05 -17.75 -9.02
N GLU A 255 -17.83 -17.76 -10.10
CA GLU A 255 -19.17 -18.32 -10.09
C GLU A 255 -19.12 -19.84 -9.95
N PHE A 256 -18.10 -20.46 -10.55
CA PHE A 256 -17.79 -21.87 -10.39
C PHE A 256 -17.67 -22.28 -8.93
N ILE A 257 -16.87 -21.58 -8.10
CA ILE A 257 -16.69 -21.96 -6.69
C ILE A 257 -17.99 -21.87 -5.90
N GLY A 258 -18.80 -20.84 -6.12
CA GLY A 258 -20.09 -20.70 -5.42
C GLY A 258 -21.08 -21.83 -5.74
N LYS A 259 -20.96 -22.45 -6.92
CA LYS A 259 -21.80 -23.57 -7.37
C LYS A 259 -21.18 -24.94 -7.11
N TYR A 260 -19.86 -24.99 -6.87
CA TYR A 260 -19.14 -26.23 -6.69
C TYR A 260 -19.57 -26.95 -5.41
N LYS A 261 -19.97 -28.23 -5.55
CA LYS A 261 -20.31 -29.09 -4.42
C LYS A 261 -19.29 -30.22 -4.35
N PRO A 262 -18.44 -30.27 -3.30
CA PRO A 262 -17.47 -31.34 -3.16
C PRO A 262 -18.20 -32.67 -2.96
N VAL A 263 -17.75 -33.69 -3.67
CA VAL A 263 -18.16 -35.09 -3.42
C VAL A 263 -17.29 -35.62 -2.29
N VAL A 264 -17.87 -36.38 -1.35
CA VAL A 264 -17.08 -37.01 -0.28
C VAL A 264 -16.23 -38.13 -0.87
N LEU A 265 -14.92 -37.88 -0.99
CA LEU A 265 -13.95 -38.85 -1.54
C LEU A 265 -13.33 -39.74 -0.46
N LYS A 266 -13.26 -39.25 0.79
CA LYS A 266 -12.77 -40.00 1.95
C LYS A 266 -13.72 -39.82 3.14
N LYS A 267 -14.11 -40.92 3.78
CA LYS A 267 -15.03 -40.91 4.93
C LYS A 267 -14.32 -40.78 6.28
N GLU A 268 -13.10 -41.29 6.37
CA GLU A 268 -12.31 -41.25 7.61
C GLU A 268 -11.53 -39.94 7.69
N LYS A 269 -11.61 -39.30 8.87
CA LYS A 269 -10.92 -38.04 9.15
C LYS A 269 -9.41 -38.27 9.20
N ALA A 270 -8.66 -37.65 8.29
CA ALA A 270 -7.21 -37.66 8.32
C ALA A 270 -6.63 -36.75 9.42
N LYS A 271 -5.37 -36.99 9.80
CA LYS A 271 -4.66 -36.10 10.74
C LYS A 271 -4.26 -34.78 10.08
N TYR A 272 -3.66 -34.87 8.89
CA TYR A 272 -3.31 -33.71 8.06
C TYR A 272 -3.77 -33.95 6.62
N SER A 273 -4.21 -32.87 5.96
CA SER A 273 -4.51 -32.83 4.54
C SER A 273 -3.52 -31.92 3.84
N ALA A 274 -2.89 -32.36 2.75
CA ALA A 274 -2.13 -31.49 1.85
C ALA A 274 -2.91 -31.22 0.58
N ILE A 275 -2.95 -29.94 0.18
CA ILE A 275 -3.58 -29.46 -1.04
C ILE A 275 -2.47 -29.08 -2.02
N ILE A 276 -2.46 -29.74 -3.19
CA ILE A 276 -1.43 -29.56 -4.22
C ILE A 276 -2.08 -29.25 -5.57
N PRO A 277 -2.18 -27.98 -5.97
CA PRO A 277 -2.57 -27.62 -7.33
C PRO A 277 -1.49 -28.02 -8.33
N VAL A 278 -1.90 -28.59 -9.47
CA VAL A 278 -1.00 -28.98 -10.58
C VAL A 278 -1.59 -28.63 -11.94
N SER A 279 -0.73 -28.41 -12.92
CA SER A 279 -1.00 -28.23 -14.34
C SER A 279 0.12 -28.88 -15.17
N GLU A 280 1.33 -28.33 -15.21
CA GLU A 280 2.43 -28.84 -16.07
C GLU A 280 3.68 -29.29 -15.29
N GLU A 281 3.49 -29.91 -14.13
CA GLU A 281 4.56 -30.26 -13.18
C GLU A 281 5.02 -31.73 -13.23
N LYS A 282 4.98 -32.36 -14.41
CA LYS A 282 5.37 -33.76 -14.62
C LYS A 282 6.75 -34.17 -14.08
N THR A 283 7.70 -33.24 -14.00
CA THR A 283 9.06 -33.53 -13.50
C THR A 283 9.20 -33.40 -11.99
N THR A 284 8.34 -32.63 -11.33
CA THR A 284 8.49 -32.29 -9.90
C THR A 284 7.42 -32.94 -9.03
N ILE A 285 6.21 -33.11 -9.53
CA ILE A 285 5.03 -33.46 -8.71
C ILE A 285 5.22 -34.73 -7.89
N ARG A 286 5.85 -35.76 -8.46
CA ARG A 286 6.09 -37.01 -7.75
C ARG A 286 6.98 -36.79 -6.52
N SER A 287 8.07 -36.05 -6.67
CA SER A 287 8.97 -35.70 -5.57
C SER A 287 8.29 -34.81 -4.54
N VAL A 288 7.42 -33.88 -4.97
CA VAL A 288 6.61 -33.07 -4.06
C VAL A 288 5.72 -33.96 -3.19
N ILE A 289 4.96 -34.88 -3.80
CA ILE A 289 4.08 -35.81 -3.08
C ILE A 289 4.89 -36.66 -2.09
N GLN A 290 6.06 -37.16 -2.50
CA GLN A 290 6.92 -37.97 -1.63
C GLN A 290 7.44 -37.19 -0.42
N GLU A 291 7.86 -35.93 -0.58
CA GLU A 291 8.29 -35.11 0.55
C GLU A 291 7.11 -34.74 1.47
N VAL A 292 5.92 -34.52 0.92
CA VAL A 292 4.69 -34.30 1.70
C VAL A 292 4.32 -35.54 2.53
N LYS A 293 4.40 -36.75 1.95
CA LYS A 293 4.22 -38.01 2.70
C LYS A 293 5.26 -38.15 3.81
N LYS A 294 6.53 -37.89 3.51
CA LYS A 294 7.63 -37.93 4.50
C LYS A 294 7.45 -36.91 5.63
N ALA A 295 6.73 -35.81 5.39
CA ALA A 295 6.36 -34.84 6.42
C ALA A 295 5.25 -35.35 7.37
N GLY A 296 4.69 -36.53 7.11
CA GLY A 296 3.67 -37.17 7.94
C GLY A 296 2.24 -36.87 7.50
N VAL A 297 2.02 -36.36 6.29
CA VAL A 297 0.68 -36.08 5.77
C VAL A 297 0.02 -37.35 5.24
N ASP A 298 -1.17 -37.68 5.77
CA ASP A 298 -1.90 -38.93 5.45
C ASP A 298 -2.99 -38.76 4.38
N GLU A 299 -3.43 -37.53 4.11
CA GLU A 299 -4.36 -37.21 3.03
C GLU A 299 -3.71 -36.20 2.08
N ILE A 300 -3.52 -36.59 0.82
CA ILE A 300 -2.96 -35.71 -0.20
C ILE A 300 -4.01 -35.57 -1.29
N ILE A 301 -4.42 -34.32 -1.52
CA ILE A 301 -5.43 -33.93 -2.49
C ILE A 301 -4.71 -33.13 -3.58
N VAL A 302 -4.55 -33.78 -4.72
CA VAL A 302 -3.99 -33.17 -5.93
C VAL A 302 -5.13 -32.65 -6.78
N VAL A 303 -5.11 -31.34 -7.05
CA VAL A 303 -6.13 -30.69 -7.88
C VAL A 303 -5.50 -30.36 -9.23
N ALA A 304 -5.82 -31.18 -10.23
CA ALA A 304 -5.33 -31.05 -11.59
C ALA A 304 -6.16 -30.03 -12.37
N ASN A 305 -5.57 -28.85 -12.56
CA ASN A 305 -6.17 -27.69 -13.21
C ASN A 305 -5.69 -27.63 -14.67
N ARG A 306 -6.41 -28.29 -15.59
CA ARG A 306 -5.97 -28.50 -16.98
C ARG A 306 -4.56 -29.07 -17.03
N ALA A 307 -4.35 -30.21 -16.35
CA ALA A 307 -3.03 -30.80 -16.27
C ALA A 307 -2.70 -31.63 -17.51
N ASP A 308 -1.41 -31.67 -17.89
CA ASP A 308 -0.98 -32.53 -18.99
C ASP A 308 -1.01 -34.01 -18.60
N ILE A 309 -1.17 -34.88 -19.60
CA ILE A 309 -1.31 -36.34 -19.42
C ILE A 309 -0.15 -36.92 -18.62
N GLU A 310 1.08 -36.41 -18.79
CA GLU A 310 2.23 -36.94 -18.07
C GLU A 310 2.19 -36.53 -16.59
N THR A 311 1.79 -35.30 -16.27
CA THR A 311 1.54 -34.87 -14.89
C THR A 311 0.51 -35.76 -14.20
N ILE A 312 -0.63 -36.04 -14.84
CA ILE A 312 -1.66 -36.93 -14.30
C ILE A 312 -1.13 -38.35 -14.07
N LYS A 313 -0.37 -38.90 -15.01
CA LYS A 313 0.27 -40.22 -14.86
C LYS A 313 1.16 -40.27 -13.62
N GLN A 314 2.01 -39.25 -13.41
CA GLN A 314 2.90 -39.22 -12.26
C GLN A 314 2.14 -39.14 -10.93
N VAL A 315 1.03 -38.40 -10.89
CA VAL A 315 0.15 -38.30 -9.71
C VAL A 315 -0.53 -39.64 -9.40
N ASN A 316 -1.07 -40.32 -10.42
CA ASN A 316 -1.77 -41.59 -10.27
C ASN A 316 -0.88 -42.72 -9.74
N LEU A 317 0.44 -42.62 -9.91
CA LEU A 317 1.41 -43.58 -9.35
C LEU A 317 1.57 -43.47 -7.82
N GLU A 318 1.11 -42.38 -7.20
CA GLU A 318 1.37 -42.10 -5.79
C GLU A 318 0.19 -42.42 -4.85
N ASN A 319 -0.89 -43.06 -5.32
CA ASN A 319 -2.07 -43.43 -4.51
C ASN A 319 -2.59 -42.26 -3.65
N VAL A 320 -2.88 -41.14 -4.32
CA VAL A 320 -3.40 -39.90 -3.72
C VAL A 320 -4.80 -39.60 -4.26
N ILE A 321 -5.51 -38.66 -3.63
CA ILE A 321 -6.80 -38.18 -4.14
C ILE A 321 -6.52 -37.23 -5.31
N VAL A 322 -7.12 -37.50 -6.46
CA VAL A 322 -6.98 -36.66 -7.67
C VAL A 322 -8.33 -36.07 -8.03
N ILE A 323 -8.38 -34.75 -8.17
CA ILE A 323 -9.54 -34.01 -8.65
C ILE A 323 -9.14 -33.36 -9.97
N GLU A 324 -9.74 -33.82 -11.07
CA GLU A 324 -9.38 -33.39 -12.42
C GLU A 324 -10.39 -32.40 -12.98
N PHE A 325 -9.87 -31.33 -13.57
CA PHE A 325 -10.62 -30.36 -14.35
C PHE A 325 -10.04 -30.29 -15.76
N GLU A 326 -10.88 -30.53 -16.77
CA GLU A 326 -10.49 -30.45 -18.19
C GLU A 326 -10.14 -29.02 -18.60
N GLU A 327 -10.86 -28.04 -18.04
CA GLU A 327 -10.64 -26.62 -18.28
C GLU A 327 -9.83 -25.96 -17.14
N ALA A 328 -9.12 -24.89 -17.48
CA ALA A 328 -8.33 -24.15 -16.50
C ALA A 328 -9.24 -23.26 -15.65
N ILE A 329 -9.48 -23.67 -14.40
CA ILE A 329 -10.28 -22.96 -13.40
C ILE A 329 -9.45 -21.93 -12.60
N GLY A 330 -8.12 -22.03 -12.65
CA GLY A 330 -7.17 -21.10 -12.04
C GLY A 330 -6.51 -21.61 -10.76
N HIS A 331 -5.25 -21.20 -10.53
CA HIS A 331 -4.39 -21.78 -9.49
C HIS A 331 -4.95 -21.66 -8.07
N ASN A 332 -5.47 -20.49 -7.69
CA ASN A 332 -6.03 -20.29 -6.35
C ASN A 332 -7.43 -20.92 -6.22
N VAL A 333 -8.16 -21.08 -7.32
CA VAL A 333 -9.44 -21.80 -7.33
C VAL A 333 -9.20 -23.27 -7.01
N ALA A 334 -8.15 -23.86 -7.59
CA ALA A 334 -7.73 -25.22 -7.27
C ALA A 334 -7.36 -25.39 -5.78
N ARG A 335 -6.74 -24.39 -5.14
CA ARG A 335 -6.49 -24.41 -3.68
C ARG A 335 -7.80 -24.46 -2.88
N ALA A 336 -8.77 -23.62 -3.23
CA ALA A 336 -10.06 -23.58 -2.56
C ALA A 336 -10.82 -24.92 -2.71
N VAL A 337 -10.87 -25.47 -3.93
CA VAL A 337 -11.48 -26.78 -4.21
C VAL A 337 -10.79 -27.87 -3.39
N GLY A 338 -9.46 -27.94 -3.40
CA GLY A 338 -8.74 -28.95 -2.63
C GLY A 338 -9.03 -28.85 -1.12
N ALA A 339 -9.15 -27.64 -0.59
CA ALA A 339 -9.52 -27.43 0.80
C ALA A 339 -10.96 -27.88 1.11
N MET A 340 -11.91 -27.76 0.17
CA MET A 340 -13.28 -28.25 0.34
C MET A 340 -13.35 -29.78 0.47
N HIS A 341 -12.40 -30.49 -0.14
CA HIS A 341 -12.29 -31.95 -0.07
C HIS A 341 -11.48 -32.44 1.14
N ALA A 342 -10.75 -31.55 1.81
CA ALA A 342 -9.93 -31.90 2.96
C ALA A 342 -10.78 -32.38 4.13
N THR A 343 -10.46 -33.58 4.64
CA THR A 343 -11.13 -34.14 5.82
C THR A 343 -10.46 -33.74 7.13
N ALA A 344 -9.14 -33.46 7.12
CA ALA A 344 -8.39 -33.09 8.30
C ALA A 344 -8.69 -31.68 8.81
N ASP A 345 -8.40 -31.45 10.09
CA ASP A 345 -8.47 -30.11 10.70
C ASP A 345 -7.29 -29.22 10.30
N ILE A 346 -6.18 -29.80 9.83
CA ILE A 346 -4.96 -29.07 9.48
C ILE A 346 -4.71 -29.24 7.98
N CYS A 347 -4.82 -28.13 7.25
CA CYS A 347 -4.64 -28.08 5.80
C CYS A 347 -3.29 -27.44 5.45
N LEU A 348 -2.38 -28.22 4.86
CA LEU A 348 -1.11 -27.77 4.32
C LEU A 348 -1.25 -27.44 2.83
N PHE A 349 -0.87 -26.24 2.42
CA PHE A 349 -0.89 -25.81 1.03
C PHE A 349 0.53 -25.80 0.47
N VAL A 350 0.76 -26.50 -0.63
CA VAL A 350 2.06 -26.57 -1.33
C VAL A 350 1.86 -26.35 -2.84
N ASP A 351 2.93 -26.05 -3.56
CA ASP A 351 2.92 -25.93 -5.02
C ASP A 351 3.47 -27.20 -5.67
N GLY A 352 2.82 -27.73 -6.70
CA GLY A 352 3.32 -28.89 -7.44
C GLY A 352 4.68 -28.66 -8.11
N GLY A 353 5.08 -27.41 -8.32
CA GLY A 353 6.35 -27.04 -8.94
C GLY A 353 7.52 -26.95 -7.95
N LEU A 354 7.25 -27.03 -6.64
CA LEU A 354 8.23 -26.73 -5.61
C LEU A 354 8.52 -27.96 -4.75
N ILE A 355 9.67 -28.60 -5.00
CA ILE A 355 10.16 -29.71 -4.17
C ILE A 355 10.71 -29.14 -2.86
N ILE A 356 9.91 -29.22 -1.80
CA ILE A 356 10.26 -28.73 -0.47
C ILE A 356 10.60 -29.93 0.42
N PRO A 357 11.80 -30.01 1.01
CA PRO A 357 12.16 -31.11 1.89
C PRO A 357 11.19 -31.25 3.07
N ALA A 358 10.83 -32.48 3.42
CA ALA A 358 9.88 -32.78 4.50
C ALA A 358 10.20 -32.06 5.82
N LYS A 359 11.49 -32.00 6.18
CA LYS A 359 11.97 -31.28 7.37
C LYS A 359 11.62 -29.78 7.41
N LYS A 360 11.37 -29.17 6.24
CA LYS A 360 10.90 -27.78 6.11
C LYS A 360 9.38 -27.64 6.04
N LEU A 361 8.65 -28.73 5.77
CA LEU A 361 7.18 -28.75 5.81
C LEU A 361 6.64 -29.03 7.21
N VAL A 362 7.30 -29.92 7.97
CA VAL A 362 6.91 -30.30 9.34
C VAL A 362 6.69 -29.09 10.26
N PRO A 363 7.51 -28.02 10.27
CA PRO A 363 7.28 -26.86 11.12
C PRO A 363 5.90 -26.20 10.89
N PHE A 364 5.40 -26.17 9.65
CA PHE A 364 4.10 -25.58 9.34
C PHE A 364 2.95 -26.38 9.97
N LEU A 365 3.04 -27.70 9.94
CA LEU A 365 2.04 -28.59 10.57
C LEU A 365 2.08 -28.44 12.09
N ARG A 366 3.28 -28.47 12.68
CA ARG A 366 3.48 -28.35 14.13
C ARG A 366 2.98 -27.01 14.66
N ALA A 367 3.23 -25.90 13.96
CA ALA A 367 2.74 -24.59 14.38
C ALA A 367 1.21 -24.57 14.56
N ILE A 368 0.45 -25.33 13.75
CA ILE A 368 -1.00 -25.46 13.92
C ILE A 368 -1.36 -26.39 15.07
N GLU A 369 -0.65 -27.52 15.22
CA GLU A 369 -0.83 -28.42 16.38
C GLU A 369 -0.55 -27.73 17.72
N ASP A 370 0.46 -26.85 17.74
CA ASP A 370 0.88 -26.09 18.92
C ASP A 370 -0.07 -24.91 19.22
N GLY A 371 -1.15 -24.75 18.44
CA GLY A 371 -2.26 -23.85 18.73
C GLY A 371 -2.36 -22.62 17.84
N SER A 372 -1.50 -22.45 16.82
CA SER A 372 -1.68 -21.37 15.85
C SER A 372 -2.82 -21.68 14.87
N ASP A 373 -3.63 -20.70 14.51
CA ASP A 373 -4.69 -20.90 13.52
C ASP A 373 -4.16 -20.90 12.08
N MET A 374 -3.05 -20.18 11.84
CA MET A 374 -2.40 -20.07 10.53
C MET A 374 -0.88 -19.99 10.65
N ALA A 375 -0.19 -20.70 9.76
CA ALA A 375 1.27 -20.75 9.69
C ALA A 375 1.75 -20.28 8.31
N LEU A 376 2.52 -19.18 8.28
CA LEU A 376 3.04 -18.55 7.06
C LEU A 376 4.53 -18.82 6.86
N ASN A 377 4.95 -18.86 5.59
CA ASN A 377 6.36 -18.94 5.19
C ASN A 377 7.08 -17.65 5.56
N ASP A 378 8.24 -17.75 6.22
CA ASP A 378 9.01 -16.58 6.64
C ASP A 378 9.93 -16.06 5.53
N LEU A 379 9.46 -15.08 4.78
CA LEU A 379 10.10 -14.40 3.67
C LEU A 379 10.60 -12.99 4.04
N GLN A 380 10.71 -12.65 5.34
CA GLN A 380 11.15 -11.31 5.77
C GLN A 380 12.53 -10.92 5.22
N CYS A 381 13.39 -11.90 4.97
CA CYS A 381 14.73 -11.70 4.41
C CYS A 381 14.71 -10.98 3.05
N LEU A 382 13.60 -11.03 2.32
CA LEU A 382 13.47 -10.33 1.03
C LEU A 382 13.41 -8.80 1.20
N LEU A 383 12.97 -8.33 2.37
CA LEU A 383 13.02 -6.92 2.73
C LEU A 383 14.43 -6.48 3.14
N ASP A 384 15.32 -7.43 3.46
CA ASP A 384 16.70 -7.18 3.90
C ASP A 384 17.73 -7.31 2.80
N ILE A 385 17.51 -8.22 1.86
CA ILE A 385 18.50 -8.59 0.84
C ILE A 385 18.42 -7.66 -0.39
N PHE A 386 17.21 -7.23 -0.76
CA PHE A 386 16.98 -6.43 -1.97
C PHE A 386 16.72 -4.96 -1.64
N HIS A 387 17.50 -4.07 -2.28
CA HIS A 387 17.40 -2.62 -2.12
C HIS A 387 17.39 -1.97 -3.51
N PRO A 388 16.22 -1.56 -4.05
CA PRO A 388 14.91 -1.55 -3.39
C PRO A 388 14.30 -2.95 -3.24
N ALA A 389 13.47 -3.11 -2.20
CA ALA A 389 12.65 -4.30 -2.06
C ALA A 389 11.71 -4.46 -3.27
N ASP A 390 11.46 -5.70 -3.68
CA ASP A 390 10.64 -5.94 -4.85
C ASP A 390 9.17 -5.50 -4.62
N PRO A 391 8.43 -5.12 -5.68
CA PRO A 391 7.08 -4.59 -5.53
C PRO A 391 6.07 -5.56 -4.90
N ILE A 392 6.26 -6.87 -5.08
CA ILE A 392 5.35 -7.88 -4.52
C ILE A 392 5.61 -7.99 -3.02
N SER A 393 6.87 -8.04 -2.58
CA SER A 393 7.22 -8.02 -1.16
C SER A 393 6.75 -6.73 -0.47
N MET A 394 6.94 -5.57 -1.11
CA MET A 394 6.42 -4.29 -0.62
C MET A 394 4.89 -4.30 -0.47
N GLY A 395 4.17 -4.86 -1.44
CA GLY A 395 2.70 -4.95 -1.37
C GLY A 395 2.19 -5.92 -0.31
N LYS A 396 2.84 -7.10 -0.15
CA LYS A 396 2.53 -8.03 0.94
C LYS A 396 2.76 -7.37 2.30
N TYR A 397 3.87 -6.67 2.43
CA TYR A 397 4.19 -5.96 3.66
C TYR A 397 3.18 -4.86 3.94
N PHE A 398 2.81 -4.07 2.94
CA PHE A 398 1.79 -3.03 3.08
C PHE A 398 0.45 -3.57 3.56
N VAL A 399 -0.02 -4.71 3.02
CA VAL A 399 -1.26 -5.36 3.47
C VAL A 399 -1.18 -5.72 4.96
N ASN A 400 -0.06 -6.26 5.43
CA ASN A 400 0.15 -6.57 6.84
C ASN A 400 0.23 -5.31 7.71
N LEU A 401 0.82 -4.23 7.20
CA LEU A 401 0.89 -2.95 7.90
C LEU A 401 -0.50 -2.34 8.10
N VAL A 402 -1.33 -2.30 7.07
CA VAL A 402 -2.70 -1.76 7.21
C VAL A 402 -3.61 -2.69 8.00
N ALA A 403 -3.30 -3.98 8.06
CA ALA A 403 -3.95 -4.94 8.97
C ALA A 403 -3.46 -4.84 10.43
N LYS A 404 -2.63 -3.85 10.78
CA LYS A 404 -2.03 -3.65 12.11
C LYS A 404 -1.23 -4.87 12.61
N ARG A 405 -0.58 -5.59 11.69
CA ARG A 405 0.27 -6.77 11.96
C ARG A 405 1.69 -6.58 11.42
N PRO A 406 2.45 -5.58 11.93
CA PRO A 406 3.82 -5.34 11.45
C PRO A 406 4.77 -6.51 11.75
N ASP A 407 4.45 -7.35 12.73
CA ASP A 407 5.16 -8.57 13.08
C ASP A 407 5.15 -9.61 11.95
N LEU A 408 4.17 -9.56 11.05
CA LEU A 408 4.09 -10.49 9.91
C LEU A 408 4.99 -10.08 8.73
N TRP A 409 5.63 -8.91 8.74
CA TRP A 409 6.50 -8.43 7.65
C TRP A 409 5.84 -8.60 6.27
N ASN A 410 6.53 -9.14 5.26
CA ASN A 410 5.98 -9.48 3.94
C ASN A 410 5.42 -10.92 3.86
N ASN A 411 5.19 -11.59 4.98
CA ASN A 411 4.71 -12.97 5.02
C ASN A 411 3.22 -13.01 4.72
N SER A 412 2.83 -13.89 3.79
CA SER A 412 1.47 -13.89 3.27
C SER A 412 1.04 -15.26 2.75
N LEU A 413 -0.26 -15.58 2.84
CA LEU A 413 -0.90 -16.71 2.15
C LEU A 413 -0.69 -16.72 0.63
N THR A 414 -0.25 -15.60 0.05
CA THR A 414 0.14 -15.53 -1.36
C THR A 414 1.29 -16.48 -1.67
N ALA A 415 2.21 -16.66 -0.71
CA ALA A 415 3.33 -17.59 -0.82
C ALA A 415 2.98 -18.91 -0.13
N VAL A 416 3.27 -20.01 -0.81
CA VAL A 416 3.33 -21.35 -0.21
C VAL A 416 4.79 -21.64 0.20
N PRO A 417 5.05 -22.65 1.04
CA PRO A 417 4.08 -23.40 1.83
C PRO A 417 3.39 -22.53 2.89
N HIS A 418 2.17 -22.89 3.26
CA HIS A 418 1.50 -22.37 4.45
C HIS A 418 0.52 -23.43 4.97
N ALA A 419 0.18 -23.36 6.24
CA ALA A 419 -0.85 -24.23 6.82
C ALA A 419 -1.96 -23.39 7.45
N ILE A 420 -3.19 -23.89 7.38
CA ILE A 420 -4.38 -23.24 7.91
C ILE A 420 -5.22 -24.29 8.65
N HIS A 421 -5.67 -23.95 9.85
CA HIS A 421 -6.65 -24.76 10.56
C HIS A 421 -8.03 -24.64 9.87
N LYS A 422 -8.72 -25.76 9.65
CA LYS A 422 -9.99 -25.85 8.91
C LYS A 422 -11.07 -24.89 9.42
N LYS A 423 -11.22 -24.75 10.73
CA LYS A 423 -12.09 -23.74 11.37
C LYS A 423 -11.91 -22.32 10.83
N VAL A 424 -10.69 -21.92 10.45
CA VAL A 424 -10.42 -20.60 9.85
C VAL A 424 -11.04 -20.53 8.47
N ILE A 425 -10.82 -21.55 7.64
CA ILE A 425 -11.35 -21.64 6.27
C ILE A 425 -12.89 -21.63 6.29
N GLU A 426 -13.49 -22.41 7.19
CA GLU A 426 -14.94 -22.45 7.38
C GLU A 426 -15.51 -21.09 7.83
N LYS A 427 -14.77 -20.37 8.68
CA LYS A 427 -15.18 -19.05 9.17
C LYS A 427 -15.06 -17.95 8.13
N ILE A 428 -13.96 -17.89 7.38
CA ILE A 428 -13.72 -16.83 6.37
C ILE A 428 -14.38 -17.13 5.02
N GLY A 429 -14.80 -18.38 4.80
CA GLY A 429 -15.34 -18.89 3.55
C GLY A 429 -14.26 -19.43 2.60
N TYR A 430 -14.53 -20.58 1.99
CA TYR A 430 -13.62 -21.24 1.03
C TYR A 430 -13.32 -20.38 -0.20
N ASP A 431 -14.28 -19.57 -0.64
CA ASP A 431 -14.14 -18.62 -1.74
C ASP A 431 -13.05 -17.57 -1.47
N SER A 432 -12.78 -17.25 -0.20
CA SER A 432 -11.71 -16.32 0.17
C SER A 432 -10.33 -16.84 -0.23
N LEU A 433 -10.12 -18.16 -0.28
CA LEU A 433 -8.84 -18.76 -0.65
C LEU A 433 -8.43 -18.48 -2.11
N ILE A 434 -9.39 -18.06 -2.96
CA ILE A 434 -9.13 -17.60 -4.32
C ILE A 434 -8.26 -16.32 -4.33
N ILE A 435 -8.37 -15.52 -3.25
CA ILE A 435 -7.72 -14.23 -3.06
C ILE A 435 -6.94 -14.30 -1.75
N PRO A 436 -5.73 -14.87 -1.74
CA PRO A 436 -4.95 -15.08 -0.53
C PRO A 436 -4.81 -13.86 0.41
N PRO A 437 -4.55 -12.62 -0.06
CA PRO A 437 -4.51 -11.47 0.84
C PRO A 437 -5.89 -11.15 1.48
N LEU A 438 -7.00 -11.42 0.79
CA LEU A 438 -8.35 -11.25 1.35
C LEU A 438 -8.63 -12.31 2.42
N ALA A 439 -8.30 -13.58 2.17
CA ALA A 439 -8.41 -14.64 3.18
C ALA A 439 -7.62 -14.30 4.45
N GLN A 440 -6.39 -13.81 4.30
CA GLN A 440 -5.56 -13.39 5.41
C GLN A 440 -6.16 -12.19 6.16
N MET A 441 -6.64 -11.17 5.43
CA MET A 441 -7.28 -10.01 6.05
C MET A 441 -8.51 -10.40 6.86
N LYS A 442 -9.39 -11.25 6.29
CA LYS A 442 -10.55 -11.80 6.99
C LYS A 442 -10.14 -12.53 8.27
N ALA A 443 -9.11 -13.37 8.19
CA ALA A 443 -8.65 -14.12 9.36
C ALA A 443 -8.09 -13.19 10.47
N ILE A 444 -7.36 -12.14 10.11
CA ILE A 444 -6.87 -11.12 11.05
C ILE A 444 -8.04 -10.41 11.73
N LEU A 445 -9.04 -9.97 10.96
CA LEU A 445 -10.20 -9.24 11.50
C LEU A 445 -11.11 -10.11 12.38
N GLU A 446 -11.18 -11.42 12.12
CA GLU A 446 -11.87 -12.39 12.98
C GLU A 446 -11.07 -12.79 14.23
N GLY A 447 -9.86 -12.25 14.41
CA GLY A 447 -9.04 -12.46 15.59
C GLY A 447 -8.28 -13.78 15.64
N PHE A 448 -8.13 -14.49 14.51
CA PHE A 448 -7.35 -15.71 14.46
C PHE A 448 -5.86 -15.45 14.62
N SER A 449 -5.15 -16.36 15.30
CA SER A 449 -3.72 -16.25 15.48
C SER A 449 -2.97 -16.63 14.20
N ILE A 450 -2.01 -15.81 13.82
CA ILE A 450 -1.19 -16.04 12.60
C ILE A 450 0.27 -15.95 12.99
N THR A 451 1.03 -16.99 12.69
CA THR A 451 2.46 -17.10 13.01
C THR A 451 3.30 -17.32 11.76
N THR A 452 4.53 -16.82 11.79
CA THR A 452 5.55 -17.05 10.76
C THR A 452 6.49 -18.15 11.25
N VAL A 453 6.83 -19.12 10.40
CA VAL A 453 7.44 -20.36 10.89
C VAL A 453 8.85 -20.61 10.35
N GLU A 454 8.97 -20.98 9.07
CA GLU A 454 10.22 -21.44 8.47
C GLU A 454 10.44 -20.71 7.15
N PHE A 455 11.70 -20.37 6.83
CA PHE A 455 12.06 -19.85 5.51
C PHE A 455 12.15 -20.97 4.48
N VAL A 456 11.26 -20.89 3.49
CA VAL A 456 11.28 -21.72 2.29
C VAL A 456 11.42 -20.82 1.07
N ASP A 457 12.57 -20.92 0.38
CA ASP A 457 12.84 -20.15 -0.83
C ASP A 457 11.91 -20.61 -1.96
N VAL A 458 10.94 -19.76 -2.27
CA VAL A 458 9.96 -19.96 -3.35
C VAL A 458 10.17 -19.00 -4.52
N ILE A 459 11.28 -18.24 -4.53
CA ILE A 459 11.53 -17.24 -5.57
C ILE A 459 12.44 -17.80 -6.65
N LYS A 460 13.56 -18.41 -6.25
CA LYS A 460 14.53 -18.97 -7.21
C LYS A 460 13.98 -20.16 -7.99
N THR A 461 12.97 -20.80 -7.43
CA THR A 461 12.35 -22.04 -7.89
C THR A 461 11.05 -21.80 -8.67
N ASN A 462 10.53 -20.58 -8.70
CA ASN A 462 9.35 -20.25 -9.50
C ASN A 462 9.69 -20.30 -10.99
N ARG A 463 9.04 -21.23 -11.70
CA ARG A 463 9.12 -21.33 -13.15
C ARG A 463 8.53 -20.05 -13.77
N VAL A 464 9.29 -19.39 -14.63
CA VAL A 464 8.81 -18.24 -15.41
C VAL A 464 7.71 -18.73 -16.33
N ARG A 465 6.49 -18.23 -16.14
CA ARG A 465 5.32 -18.52 -16.98
C ARG A 465 5.14 -17.39 -18.00
N PRO A 466 5.34 -17.61 -19.32
CA PRO A 466 5.30 -16.56 -20.33
C PRO A 466 3.99 -15.73 -20.31
N GLU A 467 2.86 -16.38 -20.11
CA GLU A 467 1.52 -15.77 -20.03
C GLU A 467 1.35 -14.83 -18.82
N GLN A 468 2.15 -15.04 -17.76
CA GLN A 468 2.19 -14.17 -16.58
C GLN A 468 3.05 -12.92 -16.78
N HIS A 469 3.79 -12.86 -17.90
CA HIS A 469 4.67 -11.76 -18.30
C HIS A 469 4.10 -10.97 -19.49
N GLU A 470 2.90 -11.33 -19.97
CA GLU A 470 2.16 -10.56 -20.96
C GLU A 470 1.72 -9.20 -20.41
N PHE A 471 1.58 -8.23 -21.32
CA PHE A 471 1.12 -6.89 -20.94
C PHE A 471 -0.41 -6.80 -20.98
N VAL A 472 -1.02 -6.53 -19.82
CA VAL A 472 -2.44 -6.23 -19.63
C VAL A 472 -2.55 -4.80 -19.07
N ASN A 473 -3.30 -3.92 -19.75
CA ASN A 473 -3.43 -2.51 -19.36
C ASN A 473 -2.08 -1.78 -19.19
N GLY A 474 -1.10 -2.11 -20.05
CA GLY A 474 0.26 -1.54 -19.97
C GLY A 474 1.12 -2.07 -18.81
N ARG A 475 0.68 -3.14 -18.13
CA ARG A 475 1.35 -3.76 -16.97
C ARG A 475 1.58 -5.25 -17.19
N ILE A 476 2.55 -5.83 -16.50
CA ILE A 476 2.72 -7.30 -16.46
C ILE A 476 1.46 -7.91 -15.82
N SER A 477 0.85 -8.90 -16.49
CA SER A 477 -0.43 -9.52 -16.10
C SER A 477 -0.41 -10.09 -14.67
N ALA A 478 0.74 -10.63 -14.22
CA ALA A 478 0.91 -11.08 -12.83
C ALA A 478 0.81 -9.94 -11.81
N PHE A 479 1.42 -8.78 -12.08
CA PHE A 479 1.29 -7.61 -11.21
C PHE A 479 -0.14 -7.09 -11.20
N ASP A 480 -0.81 -7.13 -12.35
CA ASP A 480 -2.20 -6.70 -12.44
C ASP A 480 -3.09 -7.49 -11.48
N ARG A 481 -2.97 -8.82 -11.54
CA ARG A 481 -3.70 -9.73 -10.66
C ARG A 481 -3.34 -9.55 -9.18
N ILE A 482 -2.05 -9.50 -8.85
CA ILE A 482 -1.56 -9.44 -7.46
C ILE A 482 -1.97 -8.13 -6.79
N PHE A 483 -1.78 -6.98 -7.45
CA PHE A 483 -2.15 -5.70 -6.88
C PHE A 483 -3.68 -5.55 -6.76
N GLY A 484 -4.45 -6.07 -7.71
CA GLY A 484 -5.91 -6.14 -7.58
C GLY A 484 -6.37 -7.00 -6.40
N ASP A 485 -5.69 -8.11 -6.11
CA ASP A 485 -5.99 -8.96 -4.94
C ASP A 485 -5.70 -8.25 -3.62
N GLN A 486 -4.60 -7.51 -3.56
CA GLN A 486 -4.25 -6.69 -2.38
C GLN A 486 -5.26 -5.57 -2.16
N LEU A 487 -5.68 -4.86 -3.22
CA LEU A 487 -6.70 -3.81 -3.13
C LEU A 487 -8.06 -4.37 -2.70
N GLU A 488 -8.42 -5.57 -3.14
CA GLU A 488 -9.66 -6.21 -2.71
C GLU A 488 -9.63 -6.57 -1.21
N ALA A 489 -8.48 -6.98 -0.68
CA ALA A 489 -8.30 -7.18 0.75
C ALA A 489 -8.39 -5.85 1.54
N ILE A 490 -7.83 -4.77 1.00
CA ILE A 490 -7.88 -3.43 1.61
C ILE A 490 -9.32 -2.87 1.56
N ALA A 491 -10.04 -3.07 0.46
CA ALA A 491 -11.45 -2.70 0.34
C ALA A 491 -12.29 -3.43 1.40
N TYR A 492 -12.02 -4.71 1.63
CA TYR A 492 -12.68 -5.48 2.68
C TYR A 492 -12.38 -4.91 4.08
N LEU A 493 -11.12 -4.56 4.37
CA LEU A 493 -10.73 -3.90 5.62
C LEU A 493 -11.54 -2.61 5.86
N LEU A 494 -11.57 -1.72 4.86
CA LEU A 494 -12.28 -0.44 4.94
C LEU A 494 -13.79 -0.63 5.17
N GLN A 495 -14.40 -1.63 4.52
CA GLN A 495 -15.83 -1.96 4.68
C GLN A 495 -16.18 -2.49 6.08
N HIS A 496 -15.23 -3.08 6.80
CA HIS A 496 -15.45 -3.70 8.11
C HIS A 496 -14.86 -2.87 9.27
N THR A 497 -14.36 -1.68 8.97
CA THR A 497 -13.81 -0.74 9.96
C THR A 497 -14.36 0.66 9.71
N ASP A 498 -13.55 1.55 9.14
CA ASP A 498 -13.90 2.91 8.75
C ASP A 498 -13.06 3.35 7.54
N GLU A 499 -13.24 4.59 7.07
CA GLU A 499 -12.48 5.18 5.95
C GLU A 499 -10.95 5.21 6.17
N ARG A 500 -10.49 5.05 7.41
CA ARG A 500 -9.08 5.06 7.81
C ARG A 500 -8.59 3.70 8.27
N GLY A 501 -9.37 2.61 8.14
CA GLY A 501 -8.98 1.28 8.63
C GLY A 501 -8.83 1.18 10.15
N GLY A 502 -9.52 2.05 10.91
CA GLY A 502 -9.35 2.19 12.35
C GLY A 502 -8.02 2.85 12.77
N PHE A 503 -7.36 3.58 11.88
CA PHE A 503 -6.19 4.39 12.20
C PHE A 503 -6.60 5.82 12.60
N THR A 504 -5.92 6.41 13.58
CA THR A 504 -6.25 7.74 14.09
C THR A 504 -6.13 8.83 13.02
N ASP A 505 -7.01 9.84 13.08
CA ASP A 505 -6.88 11.09 12.32
C ASP A 505 -5.85 12.06 12.93
N GLY A 506 -5.28 11.68 14.07
CA GLY A 506 -4.45 12.54 14.92
C GLY A 506 -5.29 13.63 15.58
N ASP A 507 -4.65 14.77 15.83
CA ASP A 507 -5.29 15.93 16.46
C ASP A 507 -5.79 16.93 15.39
N ARG A 508 -6.19 16.45 14.20
CA ARG A 508 -6.63 17.32 13.09
C ARG A 508 -8.01 17.90 13.37
N ASP A 509 -8.09 19.23 13.37
CA ASP A 509 -9.37 19.94 13.36
C ASP A 509 -9.99 19.84 11.96
N ARG A 510 -10.96 18.95 11.81
CA ARG A 510 -11.76 18.82 10.58
C ARG A 510 -12.93 19.78 10.56
N GLU A 511 -13.36 20.29 11.70
CA GLU A 511 -14.51 21.19 11.82
C GLU A 511 -14.20 22.55 11.22
N ILE A 512 -13.00 23.09 11.46
CA ILE A 512 -12.56 24.35 10.85
C ILE A 512 -12.56 24.27 9.33
N ILE A 513 -12.12 23.16 8.74
CA ILE A 513 -12.15 22.94 7.29
C ILE A 513 -13.60 22.98 6.79
N GLN A 514 -14.53 22.32 7.49
CA GLN A 514 -15.94 22.33 7.10
C GLN A 514 -16.58 23.72 7.26
N GLN A 515 -16.22 24.45 8.31
CA GLN A 515 -16.68 25.82 8.53
C GLN A 515 -16.25 26.74 7.38
N LEU A 516 -14.96 26.77 7.07
CA LEU A 516 -14.41 27.62 6.01
C LEU A 516 -15.00 27.29 4.63
N ARG A 517 -15.32 26.01 4.37
CA ARG A 517 -16.05 25.60 3.15
C ARG A 517 -17.48 26.13 3.11
N ARG A 518 -18.19 26.17 4.24
CA ARG A 518 -19.54 26.74 4.31
C ARG A 518 -19.52 28.25 4.06
N GLU A 519 -18.55 28.95 4.64
CA GLU A 519 -18.36 30.39 4.43
C GLU A 519 -18.11 30.73 2.95
N GLU A 520 -17.30 29.92 2.25
CA GLU A 520 -17.01 30.10 0.83
C GLU A 520 -18.25 29.89 -0.06
N LYS A 521 -19.07 28.88 0.24
CA LYS A 521 -20.34 28.67 -0.47
C LYS A 521 -21.29 29.85 -0.30
N ASN A 522 -21.44 30.33 0.93
CA ASN A 522 -22.32 31.47 1.21
C ASN A 522 -21.85 32.74 0.51
N THR A 523 -20.55 32.94 0.34
CA THR A 523 -19.99 34.13 -0.34
C THR A 523 -20.21 34.07 -1.86
N ASN A 524 -20.35 32.88 -2.45
CA ASN A 524 -20.58 32.69 -3.89
C ASN A 524 -22.07 32.70 -4.28
N GLU A 525 -23.00 32.72 -3.30
CA GLU A 525 -24.45 32.79 -3.53
C GLU A 525 -25.00 34.23 -3.52
N TYR A 526 -24.16 35.23 -3.22
CA TYR A 526 -24.45 36.67 -3.31
C TYR A 526 -23.58 37.32 -4.40
#